data_AF-K9H3M6-F1
#
_entry.id   AF-K9H3M6-F1
#
_cell.length_a   1.000
_cell.length_b   1.000
_cell.length_c   1.000
_cell.angle_alpha   90.00
_cell.angle_beta   90.00
_cell.angle_gamma   90.00
#
_symmetry.space_group_name_H-M   'P 1'
#
loop_
_entity.id
_entity.type
_entity.pdbx_description
1 polymer ?
#
loop_
_entity_poly.entity_id
_entity_poly.type
_entity_poly.pdbx_seq_one_letter_code
_entity_poly.pdbx_strand_id
1 'polypeptide(L)'
;MPAATAPATPARERSCPLDMNRRLLMGFIDRLRAEGHLAPVPGDFPDEDYLRGLAEAYLAEVGPSAGAAPSECLRLHDAVLWEDRRHRPFERLLTRRFSHLLPKRAGDEGGPAPDAPLSRRAIPGLMAALSKMVGPATLEDAARRTEALLARHREDRLGLVDWPQLTAQPEAEAVLCDVLMAAARHFQDVGRRLDWLTEVVNSHLPPPLPEDHDPAWRCDAGRTRLLLRALYDPLAERLADPAASGVLRRRFGDVAVTDAARLLDALERAA
;
A
#
# COMPACT_ATOMS: atom_id res chain seq x y z
N MET A 1 21.31 13.38 55.95
CA MET A 1 21.72 12.31 55.03
C MET A 1 20.45 11.65 54.48
N PRO A 2 20.05 11.90 53.24
CA PRO A 2 18.93 11.16 52.66
C PRO A 2 19.42 9.80 52.16
N ALA A 3 18.63 8.76 52.44
CA ALA A 3 18.91 7.38 52.08
C ALA A 3 18.99 7.22 50.55
N ALA A 4 20.04 6.53 50.10
CA ALA A 4 20.25 6.17 48.72
C ALA A 4 19.10 5.30 48.22
N THR A 5 18.36 5.79 47.22
CA THR A 5 17.35 5.04 46.50
C THR A 5 18.06 3.99 45.64
N ALA A 6 17.69 2.72 45.80
CA ALA A 6 18.21 1.62 44.99
C ALA A 6 17.96 1.89 43.48
N PRO A 7 18.88 1.50 42.59
CA PRO A 7 18.67 1.66 41.16
C PRO A 7 17.47 0.83 40.72
N ALA A 8 16.52 1.50 40.06
CA ALA A 8 15.40 0.84 39.41
C ALA A 8 15.94 -0.20 38.42
N THR A 9 15.58 -1.46 38.63
CA THR A 9 15.82 -2.55 37.69
C THR A 9 15.31 -2.12 36.31
N PRO A 10 16.11 -2.17 35.23
CA PRO A 10 15.61 -1.84 33.90
C PRO A 10 14.44 -2.77 33.59
N ALA A 11 13.32 -2.16 33.18
CA ALA A 11 12.15 -2.88 32.74
C ALA A 11 12.59 -3.92 31.72
N ARG A 12 12.43 -5.21 32.07
CA ARG A 12 12.64 -6.34 31.15
C ARG A 12 11.99 -5.99 29.82
N GLU A 13 12.81 -5.82 28.79
CA GLU A 13 12.37 -5.67 27.41
C GLU A 13 11.36 -6.80 27.14
N ARG A 14 10.08 -6.42 27.03
CA ARG A 14 9.02 -7.33 26.62
C ARG A 14 9.25 -7.59 25.14
N SER A 15 10.10 -8.56 24.86
CA SER A 15 10.39 -9.04 23.51
C SER A 15 9.08 -9.28 22.77
N CYS A 16 8.97 -8.66 21.60
CA CYS A 16 7.85 -8.85 20.70
C CYS A 16 7.76 -10.33 20.27
N PRO A 17 6.55 -10.93 20.18
CA PRO A 17 6.34 -12.29 19.67
C PRO A 17 6.84 -12.55 18.24
N LEU A 18 7.18 -11.53 17.45
CA LEU A 18 7.87 -11.74 16.16
C LEU A 18 9.30 -12.27 16.37
N ASP A 19 10.00 -11.79 17.40
CA ASP A 19 11.27 -12.39 17.84
C ASP A 19 11.07 -13.77 18.46
N MET A 20 9.87 -14.06 18.99
CA MET A 20 9.50 -15.37 19.50
C MET A 20 9.23 -16.34 18.34
N ASN A 21 8.46 -15.95 17.32
CA ASN A 21 8.21 -16.76 16.13
C ASN A 21 9.51 -17.02 15.35
N ARG A 22 10.38 -16.01 15.21
CA ARG A 22 11.71 -16.21 14.65
C ARG A 22 12.55 -17.16 15.51
N ARG A 23 12.52 -17.06 16.84
CA ARG A 23 13.23 -17.99 17.72
C ARG A 23 12.67 -19.41 17.69
N LEU A 24 11.35 -19.56 17.62
CA LEU A 24 10.68 -20.86 17.50
C LEU A 24 10.99 -21.52 16.14
N LEU A 25 10.92 -20.75 15.05
CA LEU A 25 11.29 -21.23 13.72
C LEU A 25 12.77 -21.59 13.64
N MET A 26 13.66 -20.72 14.13
CA MET A 26 15.10 -21.01 14.13
C MET A 26 15.46 -22.18 15.06
N GLY A 27 14.83 -22.28 16.23
CA GLY A 27 15.02 -23.41 17.14
C GLY A 27 14.50 -24.73 16.57
N PHE A 28 13.39 -24.70 15.82
CA PHE A 28 12.90 -25.85 15.09
C PHE A 28 13.82 -26.24 13.92
N ILE A 29 14.36 -25.27 13.18
CA ILE A 29 15.38 -25.50 12.13
C ILE A 29 16.64 -26.13 12.73
N ASP A 30 17.10 -25.67 13.88
CA ASP A 30 18.26 -26.23 14.56
C ASP A 30 17.98 -27.66 15.07
N ARG A 31 16.75 -27.96 15.49
CA ARG A 31 16.30 -29.33 15.82
C ARG A 31 16.33 -30.23 14.59
N LEU A 32 15.81 -29.77 13.45
CA LEU A 32 15.87 -30.49 12.17
C LEU A 32 17.31 -30.76 11.71
N ARG A 33 18.23 -29.81 11.95
CA ARG A 33 19.66 -30.00 11.69
C ARG A 33 20.29 -31.02 12.62
N ALA A 34 19.96 -30.98 13.92
CA ALA A 34 20.47 -31.92 14.91
C ALA A 34 20.02 -33.37 14.64
N GLU A 35 18.82 -33.55 14.08
CA GLU A 35 18.30 -34.86 13.67
C GLU A 35 18.81 -35.33 12.29
N GLY A 36 19.64 -34.52 11.62
CA GLY A 36 20.33 -34.92 10.38
C GLY A 36 19.54 -34.73 9.08
N HIS A 37 18.33 -34.16 9.14
CA HIS A 37 17.42 -34.01 7.99
C HIS A 37 17.67 -32.77 7.12
N LEU A 38 18.70 -31.95 7.44
CA LEU A 38 19.12 -30.77 6.67
C LEU A 38 20.57 -30.88 6.14
N ALA A 39 21.11 -32.10 6.06
CA ALA A 39 22.41 -32.33 5.42
C ALA A 39 22.34 -32.09 3.90
N PRO A 40 23.43 -31.69 3.23
CA PRO A 40 23.46 -31.35 1.81
C PRO A 40 23.50 -32.61 0.91
N VAL A 41 22.68 -33.63 1.22
CA VAL A 41 22.56 -34.84 0.40
C VAL A 41 21.24 -34.75 -0.38
N PRO A 42 21.26 -34.76 -1.72
CA PRO A 42 20.04 -34.71 -2.50
C PRO A 42 19.33 -36.07 -2.43
N GLY A 43 18.11 -36.11 -1.89
CA GLY A 43 17.16 -37.18 -2.23
C GLY A 43 16.29 -37.74 -1.11
N ASP A 44 16.49 -37.38 0.16
CA ASP A 44 15.67 -37.92 1.25
C ASP A 44 15.12 -36.80 2.11
N PHE A 45 13.97 -36.26 1.70
CA PHE A 45 13.22 -35.33 2.54
C PHE A 45 12.32 -36.15 3.47
N PRO A 46 12.25 -35.81 4.77
CA PRO A 46 11.34 -36.47 5.68
C PRO A 46 9.88 -36.32 5.20
N ASP A 47 9.11 -37.38 5.38
CA ASP A 47 7.67 -37.42 5.08
C ASP A 47 6.90 -36.36 5.88
N GLU A 48 5.76 -35.90 5.34
CA GLU A 48 4.92 -34.85 5.92
C GLU A 48 4.46 -35.22 7.33
N ASP A 49 4.12 -36.48 7.57
CA ASP A 49 3.67 -36.97 8.87
C ASP A 49 4.80 -36.98 9.91
N TYR A 50 6.04 -37.23 9.49
CA TYR A 50 7.21 -37.12 10.35
C TYR A 50 7.46 -35.66 10.75
N LEU A 51 7.45 -34.75 9.77
CA LEU A 51 7.64 -33.32 10.01
C LEU A 51 6.55 -32.74 10.94
N ARG A 52 5.30 -33.18 10.77
CA ARG A 52 4.18 -32.79 11.63
C ARG A 52 4.38 -33.30 13.06
N GLY A 53 4.70 -34.58 13.24
CA GLY A 53 4.94 -35.15 14.56
C GLY A 53 6.11 -34.49 15.29
N LEU A 54 7.18 -34.16 14.56
CA LEU A 54 8.33 -33.46 15.12
C LEU A 54 8.00 -32.01 15.53
N ALA A 55 7.22 -31.30 14.71
CA ALA A 55 6.75 -29.95 15.03
C ALA A 55 5.86 -29.95 16.28
N GLU A 56 4.95 -30.90 16.40
CA GLU A 56 4.07 -31.06 17.57
C GLU A 56 4.88 -31.37 18.85
N ALA A 57 5.86 -32.25 18.76
CA ALA A 57 6.77 -32.56 19.87
C ALA A 57 7.60 -31.34 20.30
N TYR A 58 8.16 -30.59 19.33
CA TYR A 58 8.90 -29.36 19.60
C TYR A 58 8.02 -28.30 20.27
N LEU A 59 6.79 -28.10 19.78
CA LEU A 59 5.85 -27.14 20.36
C LEU A 59 5.41 -27.55 21.78
N ALA A 60 5.29 -28.85 22.05
CA ALA A 60 5.01 -29.37 23.39
C ALA A 60 6.20 -29.18 24.35
N GLU A 61 7.45 -29.34 23.88
CA GLU A 61 8.68 -29.15 24.66
C GLU A 61 8.92 -27.68 25.05
N VAL A 62 8.58 -26.73 24.17
CA VAL A 62 8.80 -25.29 24.43
C VAL A 62 7.79 -24.70 25.45
N GLY A 63 6.72 -25.44 25.76
CA GLY A 63 5.76 -25.14 26.83
C GLY A 63 4.93 -23.86 26.64
N PRO A 64 3.95 -23.57 27.53
CA PRO A 64 3.05 -22.41 27.44
C PRO A 64 3.72 -21.09 27.87
N SER A 65 5.02 -20.94 27.59
CA SER A 65 5.76 -19.68 27.72
C SER A 65 5.35 -18.67 26.64
N ALA A 66 4.65 -19.14 25.60
CA ALA A 66 3.89 -18.30 24.68
C ALA A 66 2.60 -17.82 25.37
N GLY A 67 2.72 -16.88 26.32
CA GLY A 67 1.57 -16.11 26.74
C GLY A 67 0.87 -15.55 25.50
N ALA A 68 -0.47 -15.49 25.51
CA ALA A 68 -1.26 -14.91 24.43
C ALA A 68 -0.57 -13.63 23.95
N ALA A 69 -0.19 -13.59 22.67
CA ALA A 69 0.53 -12.45 22.12
C ALA A 69 -0.22 -11.18 22.51
N PRO A 70 0.46 -10.17 23.12
CA PRO A 70 -0.21 -8.93 23.50
C PRO A 70 -1.01 -8.42 22.30
N SER A 71 -2.24 -7.94 22.52
CA SER A 71 -3.14 -7.50 21.44
C SER A 71 -2.46 -6.54 20.44
N GLU A 72 -1.49 -5.76 20.90
CA GLU A 72 -0.65 -4.89 20.08
C GLU A 72 0.29 -5.64 19.11
N CYS A 73 0.79 -6.81 19.50
CA CYS A 73 1.63 -7.69 18.69
C CYS A 73 0.83 -8.48 17.66
N LEU A 74 -0.38 -8.94 18.01
CA LEU A 74 -1.32 -9.50 17.03
C LEU A 74 -1.73 -8.43 16.02
N ARG A 75 -2.01 -7.20 16.48
CA ARG A 75 -2.28 -6.06 15.60
C ARG A 75 -1.09 -5.74 14.67
N LEU A 76 0.14 -5.83 15.16
CA LEU A 76 1.34 -5.62 14.34
C LEU A 76 1.55 -6.76 13.34
N HIS A 77 1.38 -8.02 13.75
CA HIS A 77 1.45 -9.19 12.89
C HIS A 77 0.38 -9.15 11.80
N ASP A 78 -0.87 -8.87 12.16
CA ASP A 78 -1.96 -8.64 11.22
C ASP A 78 -1.61 -7.47 10.32
N ALA A 79 -1.09 -6.35 10.82
CA ALA A 79 -0.68 -5.23 9.98
C ALA A 79 0.41 -5.64 8.97
N VAL A 80 1.39 -6.47 9.35
CA VAL A 80 2.41 -7.00 8.44
C VAL A 80 1.81 -7.97 7.42
N LEU A 81 0.93 -8.90 7.83
CA LEU A 81 0.24 -9.80 6.89
C LEU A 81 -0.71 -9.04 5.96
N TRP A 82 -1.39 -8.01 6.45
CA TRP A 82 -2.23 -7.12 5.66
C TRP A 82 -1.40 -6.25 4.73
N GLU A 83 -0.18 -5.88 5.11
CA GLU A 83 0.79 -5.18 4.26
C GLU A 83 1.28 -6.10 3.13
N ASP A 84 1.59 -7.35 3.46
CA ASP A 84 2.02 -8.38 2.50
C ASP A 84 0.91 -8.73 1.49
N ARG A 85 -0.35 -8.77 1.95
CA ARG A 85 -1.53 -8.97 1.09
C ARG A 85 -1.81 -7.81 0.12
N ARG A 86 -1.24 -6.61 0.33
CA ARG A 86 -1.37 -5.49 -0.61
C ARG A 86 -0.28 -5.58 -1.68
N HIS A 87 -0.39 -6.62 -2.51
CA HIS A 87 0.56 -7.04 -3.56
C HIS A 87 0.81 -6.02 -4.70
N ARG A 88 0.40 -4.74 -4.56
CA ARG A 88 0.51 -3.73 -5.62
C ARG A 88 0.97 -2.38 -5.05
N PRO A 89 2.27 -2.19 -4.80
CA PRO A 89 2.81 -0.98 -4.20
C PRO A 89 2.48 0.30 -4.97
N PHE A 90 2.48 0.26 -6.31
CA PHE A 90 2.10 1.40 -7.14
C PHE A 90 0.63 1.80 -6.95
N GLU A 91 -0.28 0.81 -6.92
CA GLU A 91 -1.70 1.06 -6.66
C GLU A 91 -1.90 1.72 -5.30
N ARG A 92 -1.10 1.32 -4.29
CA ARG A 92 -1.13 1.94 -2.97
C ARG A 92 -0.59 3.37 -2.96
N LEU A 93 0.53 3.64 -3.63
CA LEU A 93 1.04 5.00 -3.81
C LEU A 93 -0.02 5.90 -4.44
N LEU A 94 -0.67 5.42 -5.50
CA LEU A 94 -1.73 6.14 -6.20
C LEU A 94 -2.94 6.37 -5.28
N THR A 95 -3.41 5.32 -4.60
CA THR A 95 -4.58 5.37 -3.72
C THR A 95 -4.41 6.32 -2.56
N ARG A 96 -3.18 6.51 -2.06
CA ARG A 96 -2.92 7.45 -0.95
C ARG A 96 -3.36 8.88 -1.28
N ARG A 97 -3.26 9.32 -2.55
CA ARG A 97 -3.69 10.65 -3.01
C ARG A 97 -5.16 10.96 -2.70
N PHE A 98 -6.02 9.95 -2.77
CA PHE A 98 -7.45 10.10 -2.52
C PHE A 98 -7.92 9.26 -1.34
N SER A 99 -6.99 8.74 -0.52
CA SER A 99 -7.33 7.81 0.55
C SER A 99 -8.21 8.44 1.63
N HIS A 100 -8.12 9.75 1.84
CA HIS A 100 -8.98 10.55 2.71
C HIS A 100 -10.46 10.54 2.27
N LEU A 101 -10.74 10.24 1.00
CA LEU A 101 -12.10 10.10 0.45
C LEU A 101 -12.69 8.69 0.57
N LEU A 102 -11.87 7.72 0.98
CA LEU A 102 -12.26 6.32 1.15
C LEU A 102 -12.61 6.03 2.61
N PRO A 103 -13.42 4.99 2.89
CA PRO A 103 -13.64 4.51 4.23
C PRO A 103 -12.31 4.16 4.91
N LYS A 104 -12.19 4.56 6.18
CA LYS A 104 -11.04 4.27 7.02
C LYS A 104 -10.76 2.76 7.05
N ARG A 105 -9.51 2.38 6.76
CA ARG A 105 -8.95 1.05 7.03
C ARG A 105 -7.62 1.22 7.73
N ALA A 106 -7.15 0.17 8.42
CA ALA A 106 -5.86 0.19 9.09
C ALA A 106 -4.74 0.59 8.11
N GLY A 107 -3.89 1.56 8.50
CA GLY A 107 -2.74 2.03 7.71
C GLY A 107 -3.04 3.11 6.65
N ASP A 108 -4.28 3.58 6.54
CA ASP A 108 -4.68 4.67 5.63
C ASP A 108 -5.40 5.79 6.41
N GLU A 109 -5.39 7.02 5.89
CA GLU A 109 -5.97 8.19 6.57
C GLU A 109 -7.50 8.23 6.57
N GLY A 110 -8.15 7.38 5.75
CA GLY A 110 -9.54 7.49 5.28
C GLY A 110 -10.61 8.06 6.22
N GLY A 111 -11.64 8.64 5.61
CA GLY A 111 -12.74 9.30 6.30
C GLY A 111 -13.60 8.33 7.15
N PRO A 112 -14.37 8.87 8.11
CA PRO A 112 -15.31 8.08 8.89
C PRO A 112 -16.33 7.44 7.95
N ALA A 113 -16.56 6.14 8.13
CA ALA A 113 -17.72 5.49 7.55
C ALA A 113 -18.97 5.83 8.38
N PRO A 114 -20.16 6.03 7.78
CA PRO A 114 -20.50 5.79 6.37
C PRO A 114 -20.31 7.00 5.44
N ASP A 115 -19.82 8.14 5.93
CA ASP A 115 -19.83 9.43 5.21
C ASP A 115 -18.74 9.58 4.13
N ALA A 116 -17.90 8.55 3.95
CA ALA A 116 -16.87 8.55 2.92
C ALA A 116 -17.51 8.63 1.50
N PRO A 117 -17.13 9.63 0.67
CA PRO A 117 -17.79 9.86 -0.61
C PRO A 117 -17.48 8.77 -1.67
N LEU A 118 -16.35 8.08 -1.54
CA LEU A 118 -15.90 7.03 -2.46
C LEU A 118 -15.92 5.65 -1.82
N SER A 119 -16.00 4.60 -2.64
CA SER A 119 -15.83 3.20 -2.21
C SER A 119 -14.48 2.65 -2.65
N ARG A 120 -13.88 1.77 -1.83
CA ARG A 120 -12.66 1.03 -2.20
C ARG A 120 -12.89 0.09 -3.39
N ARG A 121 -14.15 -0.30 -3.64
CA ARG A 121 -14.56 -1.06 -4.83
C ARG A 121 -14.28 -0.31 -6.13
N ALA A 122 -14.08 1.01 -6.10
CA ALA A 122 -13.74 1.81 -7.28
C ALA A 122 -12.29 1.62 -7.76
N ILE A 123 -11.39 1.18 -6.88
CA ILE A 123 -9.94 1.13 -7.16
C ILE A 123 -9.61 0.20 -8.36
N PRO A 124 -10.14 -1.04 -8.46
CA PRO A 124 -9.89 -1.89 -9.62
C PRO A 124 -10.29 -1.23 -10.95
N GLY A 125 -11.43 -0.54 -10.96
CA GLY A 125 -11.91 0.18 -12.14
C GLY A 125 -11.06 1.39 -12.51
N LEU A 126 -10.56 2.13 -11.52
CA LEU A 126 -9.59 3.20 -11.75
C LEU A 126 -8.29 2.64 -12.36
N MET A 127 -7.77 1.52 -11.83
CA MET A 127 -6.57 0.88 -12.35
C MET A 127 -6.77 0.37 -13.79
N ALA A 128 -7.94 -0.19 -14.09
CA ALA A 128 -8.32 -0.60 -15.44
C ALA A 128 -8.39 0.61 -16.40
N ALA A 129 -8.96 1.73 -15.96
CA ALA A 129 -9.03 2.95 -16.75
C ALA A 129 -7.64 3.54 -17.03
N LEU A 130 -6.77 3.60 -16.02
CA LEU A 130 -5.37 4.02 -16.19
C LEU A 130 -4.64 3.13 -17.18
N SER A 131 -4.78 1.80 -17.06
CA SER A 131 -4.18 0.84 -17.99
C SER A 131 -4.63 1.07 -19.44
N LYS A 132 -5.91 1.38 -19.65
CA LYS A 132 -6.46 1.71 -20.98
C LYS A 132 -5.97 3.05 -21.54
N MET A 133 -5.64 4.03 -20.67
CA MET A 133 -5.15 5.34 -21.09
C MET A 133 -3.65 5.32 -21.37
N VAL A 134 -2.84 4.90 -20.39
CA VAL A 134 -1.37 5.00 -20.48
C VAL A 134 -0.71 3.73 -21.07
N GLY A 135 -1.46 2.64 -21.16
CA GLY A 135 -0.96 1.35 -21.64
C GLY A 135 -0.26 0.51 -20.56
N PRO A 136 -0.11 -0.80 -20.79
CA PRO A 136 0.48 -1.72 -19.83
C PRO A 136 1.95 -1.43 -19.54
N ALA A 137 2.74 -1.08 -20.57
CA ALA A 137 4.17 -0.83 -20.41
C ALA A 137 4.48 0.32 -19.44
N THR A 138 3.71 1.41 -19.48
CA THR A 138 3.87 2.55 -18.56
C THR A 138 3.48 2.17 -17.13
N LEU A 139 2.40 1.40 -16.94
CA LEU A 139 2.03 0.93 -15.60
C LEU A 139 3.01 -0.09 -15.02
N GLU A 140 3.54 -0.99 -15.85
CA GLU A 140 4.57 -1.95 -15.43
C GLU A 140 5.85 -1.22 -15.05
N ASP A 141 6.26 -0.18 -15.77
CA ASP A 141 7.40 0.64 -15.39
C ASP A 141 7.19 1.36 -14.06
N ALA A 142 6.02 1.96 -13.87
CA ALA A 142 5.65 2.60 -12.62
C ALA A 142 5.61 1.60 -11.45
N ALA A 143 5.10 0.39 -11.67
CA ALA A 143 5.10 -0.69 -10.70
C ALA A 143 6.53 -1.12 -10.34
N ARG A 144 7.39 -1.41 -11.32
CA ARG A 144 8.80 -1.78 -11.08
C ARG A 144 9.55 -0.70 -10.30
N ARG A 145 9.39 0.57 -10.67
CA ARG A 145 10.05 1.69 -9.98
C ARG A 145 9.57 1.84 -8.54
N THR A 146 8.27 1.60 -8.31
CA THR A 146 7.69 1.62 -6.96
C THR A 146 8.16 0.44 -6.12
N GLU A 147 8.24 -0.76 -6.68
CA GLU A 147 8.82 -1.94 -6.02
C GLU A 147 10.27 -1.69 -5.61
N ALA A 148 11.07 -1.09 -6.51
CA ALA A 148 12.45 -0.74 -6.21
C ALA A 148 12.56 0.30 -5.07
N LEU A 149 11.65 1.28 -5.03
CA LEU A 149 11.55 2.24 -3.93
C LEU A 149 11.21 1.55 -2.61
N LEU A 150 10.21 0.67 -2.64
CA LEU A 150 9.75 -0.08 -1.48
C LEU A 150 10.84 -1.02 -0.92
N ALA A 151 11.57 -1.71 -1.80
CA ALA A 151 12.66 -2.60 -1.42
C ALA A 151 13.75 -1.85 -0.63
N ARG A 152 14.23 -0.71 -1.16
CA ARG A 152 15.20 0.14 -0.46
C ARG A 152 14.66 0.66 0.86
N HIS A 153 13.40 1.09 0.89
CA HIS A 153 12.76 1.59 2.11
C HIS A 153 12.64 0.51 3.21
N ARG A 154 12.46 -0.76 2.82
CA ARG A 154 12.36 -1.90 3.75
C ARG A 154 13.72 -2.32 4.30
N GLU A 155 14.78 -2.27 3.48
CA GLU A 155 16.16 -2.55 3.91
C GLU A 155 16.55 -1.66 5.09
N ASP A 156 16.12 -0.40 5.08
CA ASP A 156 16.43 0.58 6.13
C ASP A 156 15.62 0.40 7.42
N ARG A 157 14.55 -0.43 7.44
CA ARG A 157 13.54 -0.44 8.53
C ARG A 157 13.04 -1.81 8.96
N LEU A 158 13.89 -2.83 8.95
CA LEU A 158 13.54 -4.19 9.43
C LEU A 158 12.27 -4.76 8.77
N GLY A 159 12.00 -4.39 7.51
CA GLY A 159 10.83 -4.86 6.76
C GLY A 159 9.52 -4.08 7.01
N LEU A 160 9.48 -3.11 7.93
CA LEU A 160 8.30 -2.26 8.12
C LEU A 160 8.25 -1.12 7.09
N VAL A 161 7.05 -0.86 6.55
CA VAL A 161 6.84 0.18 5.53
C VAL A 161 6.19 1.42 6.16
N ASP A 162 6.96 2.50 6.22
CA ASP A 162 6.45 3.83 6.57
C ASP A 162 5.92 4.52 5.30
N TRP A 163 4.63 4.29 5.00
CA TRP A 163 3.99 4.83 3.81
C TRP A 163 3.99 6.36 3.73
N PRO A 164 3.67 7.12 4.79
CA PRO A 164 3.82 8.58 4.78
C PRO A 164 5.22 9.02 4.33
N GLN A 165 6.28 8.43 4.91
CA GLN A 165 7.64 8.76 4.53
C GLN A 165 7.97 8.36 3.09
N LEU A 166 7.56 7.16 2.65
CA LEU A 166 7.75 6.69 1.28
C LEU A 166 7.05 7.61 0.27
N THR A 167 5.81 8.02 0.54
CA THR A 167 5.06 8.95 -0.34
C THR A 167 5.66 10.33 -0.41
N ALA A 168 6.39 10.78 0.63
CA ALA A 168 7.06 12.07 0.65
C ALA A 168 8.38 12.08 -0.17
N GLN A 169 8.85 10.93 -0.65
CA GLN A 169 10.07 10.86 -1.44
C GLN A 169 9.86 11.47 -2.84
N PRO A 170 10.78 12.32 -3.33
CA PRO A 170 10.70 12.90 -4.67
C PRO A 170 10.58 11.86 -5.79
N GLU A 171 11.17 10.68 -5.63
CA GLU A 171 11.06 9.59 -6.59
C GLU A 171 9.64 8.99 -6.65
N ALA A 172 8.95 8.87 -5.52
CA ALA A 172 7.57 8.40 -5.47
C ALA A 172 6.63 9.39 -6.18
N GLU A 173 6.83 10.69 -5.92
CA GLU A 173 6.14 11.78 -6.63
C GLU A 173 6.43 11.72 -8.14
N ALA A 174 7.68 11.50 -8.54
CA ALA A 174 8.06 11.41 -9.95
C ALA A 174 7.38 10.25 -10.68
N VAL A 175 7.25 9.08 -10.04
CA VAL A 175 6.55 7.92 -10.61
C VAL A 175 5.07 8.23 -10.84
N LEU A 176 4.40 8.81 -9.84
CA LEU A 176 2.99 9.20 -9.97
C LEU A 176 2.81 10.28 -11.03
N CYS A 177 3.67 11.29 -11.04
CA CYS A 177 3.64 12.38 -12.01
C CYS A 177 3.77 11.85 -13.45
N ASP A 178 4.65 10.88 -13.72
CA ASP A 178 4.79 10.30 -15.07
C ASP A 178 3.48 9.69 -15.57
N VAL A 179 2.81 8.90 -14.72
CA VAL A 179 1.54 8.25 -15.07
C VAL A 179 0.42 9.27 -15.23
N LEU A 180 0.32 10.25 -14.33
CA LEU A 180 -0.75 11.26 -14.35
C LEU A 180 -0.60 12.24 -15.52
N MET A 181 0.62 12.64 -15.86
CA MET A 181 0.90 13.44 -17.06
C MET A 181 0.58 12.66 -18.34
N ALA A 182 0.89 11.36 -18.37
CA ALA A 182 0.53 10.50 -19.50
C ALA A 182 -0.99 10.32 -19.62
N ALA A 183 -1.72 10.21 -18.50
CA ALA A 183 -3.17 10.09 -18.51
C ALA A 183 -3.88 11.41 -18.88
N ALA A 184 -3.34 12.56 -18.47
CA ALA A 184 -3.96 13.87 -18.67
C ALA A 184 -4.24 14.20 -20.14
N ARG A 185 -3.38 13.76 -21.08
CA ARG A 185 -3.57 13.98 -22.53
C ARG A 185 -4.86 13.38 -23.09
N HIS A 186 -5.48 12.42 -22.40
CA HIS A 186 -6.71 11.78 -22.84
C HIS A 186 -7.98 12.58 -22.51
N PHE A 187 -7.83 13.68 -21.77
CA PHE A 187 -8.92 14.57 -21.32
C PHE A 187 -9.06 15.82 -22.20
N GLN A 188 -8.84 15.72 -23.52
CA GLN A 188 -9.09 16.84 -24.45
C GLN A 188 -10.57 17.29 -24.41
N ASP A 189 -11.48 16.31 -24.40
CA ASP A 189 -12.89 16.49 -24.05
C ASP A 189 -13.10 15.93 -22.63
N VAL A 190 -13.00 16.81 -21.64
CA VAL A 190 -13.06 16.44 -20.22
C VAL A 190 -14.42 15.82 -19.88
N GLY A 191 -15.53 16.39 -20.39
CA GLY A 191 -16.87 15.90 -20.09
C GLY A 191 -17.05 14.47 -20.57
N ARG A 192 -16.80 14.22 -21.86
CA ARG A 192 -16.90 12.87 -22.44
C ARG A 192 -15.96 11.88 -21.77
N ARG A 193 -14.74 12.31 -21.38
CA ARG A 193 -13.78 11.42 -20.72
C ARG A 193 -14.16 11.10 -19.28
N LEU A 194 -14.81 12.03 -18.55
CA LEU A 194 -15.36 11.77 -17.22
C LEU A 194 -16.49 10.74 -17.27
N ASP A 195 -17.38 10.83 -18.26
CA ASP A 195 -18.47 9.87 -18.45
C ASP A 195 -17.91 8.46 -18.72
N TRP A 196 -16.95 8.38 -19.65
CA TRP A 196 -16.24 7.13 -19.92
C TRP A 196 -15.54 6.56 -18.67
N LEU A 197 -14.86 7.40 -17.89
CA LEU A 197 -14.18 6.94 -16.66
C LEU A 197 -15.19 6.41 -15.64
N THR A 198 -16.32 7.09 -15.47
CA THR A 198 -17.41 6.67 -14.59
C THR A 198 -17.96 5.30 -15.00
N GLU A 199 -18.17 5.08 -16.30
CA GLU A 199 -18.62 3.80 -16.84
C GLU A 199 -17.59 2.67 -16.63
N VAL A 200 -16.31 2.93 -16.90
CA VAL A 200 -15.24 1.95 -16.69
C VAL A 200 -15.13 1.57 -15.21
N VAL A 201 -15.20 2.55 -14.30
CA VAL A 201 -15.17 2.29 -12.85
C VAL A 201 -16.34 1.40 -12.45
N ASN A 202 -17.55 1.75 -12.87
CA ASN A 202 -18.76 0.99 -12.55
C ASN A 202 -18.77 -0.43 -13.14
N SER A 203 -18.14 -0.63 -14.30
CA SER A 203 -18.06 -1.93 -14.97
C SER A 203 -17.06 -2.91 -14.31
N HIS A 204 -16.19 -2.41 -13.44
CA HIS A 204 -15.15 -3.19 -12.76
C HIS A 204 -15.35 -3.24 -11.23
N LEU A 205 -16.55 -2.92 -10.73
CA LEU A 205 -16.85 -3.06 -9.31
C LEU A 205 -16.84 -4.55 -8.93
N PRO A 206 -15.98 -5.00 -8.01
CA PRO A 206 -16.07 -6.35 -7.49
C PRO A 206 -17.37 -6.53 -6.70
N PRO A 207 -17.80 -7.78 -6.45
CA PRO A 207 -18.88 -8.04 -5.50
C PRO A 207 -18.61 -7.34 -4.15
N PRO A 208 -19.65 -6.80 -3.49
CA PRO A 208 -19.48 -6.17 -2.19
C PRO A 208 -19.02 -7.21 -1.15
N LEU A 209 -18.11 -6.79 -0.28
CA LEU A 209 -17.64 -7.55 0.87
C LEU A 209 -18.45 -7.17 2.13
N PRO A 210 -18.46 -8.01 3.18
CA PRO A 210 -19.19 -7.71 4.43
C PRO A 210 -18.79 -6.39 5.09
N GLU A 211 -17.54 -5.94 4.90
CA GLU A 211 -17.04 -4.66 5.39
C GLU A 211 -17.44 -3.44 4.54
N ASP A 212 -18.08 -3.64 3.38
CA ASP A 212 -18.51 -2.53 2.53
C ASP A 212 -19.84 -1.95 3.06
N HIS A 213 -19.79 -0.68 3.47
CA HIS A 213 -20.95 0.02 4.06
C HIS A 213 -22.12 0.24 3.11
N ASP A 214 -21.86 0.31 1.81
CA ASP A 214 -22.87 0.43 0.76
C ASP A 214 -22.65 -0.63 -0.34
N PRO A 215 -23.35 -1.78 -0.26
CA PRO A 215 -23.28 -2.82 -1.28
C PRO A 215 -23.78 -2.38 -2.66
N ALA A 216 -24.68 -1.39 -2.70
CA ALA A 216 -25.26 -0.85 -3.94
C ALA A 216 -24.47 0.35 -4.49
N TRP A 217 -23.34 0.70 -3.86
CA TRP A 217 -22.52 1.84 -4.25
C TRP A 217 -22.18 1.84 -5.73
N ARG A 218 -22.36 3.00 -6.37
CA ARG A 218 -21.94 3.27 -7.74
C ARG A 218 -21.23 4.60 -7.82
N CYS A 219 -20.28 4.70 -8.74
CA CYS A 219 -19.64 5.94 -9.09
C CYS A 219 -20.59 6.77 -9.97
N ASP A 220 -20.67 8.07 -9.71
CA ASP A 220 -21.33 9.04 -10.57
C ASP A 220 -20.32 10.09 -11.03
N ALA A 221 -20.74 11.02 -11.89
CA ALA A 221 -19.86 12.06 -12.41
C ALA A 221 -19.27 12.96 -11.31
N GLY A 222 -20.00 13.23 -10.22
CA GLY A 222 -19.53 14.04 -9.10
C GLY A 222 -18.40 13.34 -8.34
N ARG A 223 -18.57 12.06 -8.04
CA ARG A 223 -17.57 11.20 -7.40
C ARG A 223 -16.34 10.98 -8.29
N THR A 224 -16.53 10.79 -9.59
CA THR A 224 -15.42 10.71 -10.56
C THR A 224 -14.61 12.01 -10.59
N ARG A 225 -15.29 13.17 -10.58
CA ARG A 225 -14.61 14.48 -10.51
C ARG A 225 -13.86 14.65 -9.19
N LEU A 226 -14.47 14.29 -8.06
CA LEU A 226 -13.85 14.35 -6.74
C LEU A 226 -12.59 13.48 -6.67
N LEU A 227 -12.66 12.26 -7.20
CA LEU A 227 -11.52 11.36 -7.33
C LEU A 227 -10.39 11.97 -8.16
N LEU A 228 -10.69 12.53 -9.34
CA LEU A 228 -9.67 13.15 -10.18
C LEU A 228 -9.06 14.41 -9.55
N ARG A 229 -9.86 15.24 -8.87
CA ARG A 229 -9.34 16.39 -8.11
C ARG A 229 -8.30 15.92 -7.10
N ALA A 230 -8.65 14.99 -6.21
CA ALA A 230 -7.72 14.46 -5.22
C ALA A 230 -6.48 13.79 -5.85
N LEU A 231 -6.64 13.12 -6.99
CA LEU A 231 -5.54 12.46 -7.69
C LEU A 231 -4.54 13.46 -8.29
N TYR A 232 -5.04 14.58 -8.84
CA TYR A 232 -4.25 15.59 -9.53
C TYR A 232 -3.86 16.80 -8.68
N ASP A 233 -4.36 16.91 -7.45
CA ASP A 233 -4.13 18.05 -6.54
C ASP A 233 -2.63 18.42 -6.39
N PRO A 234 -1.70 17.47 -6.14
CA PRO A 234 -0.27 17.79 -6.07
C PRO A 234 0.32 18.29 -7.39
N LEU A 235 -0.25 17.88 -8.53
CA LEU A 235 0.16 18.41 -9.83
C LEU A 235 -0.36 19.84 -10.04
N ALA A 236 -1.56 20.15 -9.53
CA ALA A 236 -2.11 21.50 -9.56
C ALA A 236 -1.20 22.48 -8.81
N GLU A 237 -0.78 22.14 -7.59
CA GLU A 237 0.16 22.93 -6.80
C GLU A 237 1.47 23.19 -7.57
N ARG A 238 2.02 22.14 -8.21
CA ARG A 238 3.27 22.26 -8.99
C ARG A 238 3.12 23.08 -10.27
N LEU A 239 1.93 23.11 -10.87
CA LEU A 239 1.67 23.93 -12.05
C LEU A 239 1.45 25.40 -11.69
N ALA A 240 0.95 25.68 -10.48
CA ALA A 240 0.79 27.02 -9.95
C ALA A 240 2.15 27.69 -9.59
N ASP A 241 3.16 26.90 -9.20
CA ASP A 241 4.54 27.39 -9.00
C ASP A 241 5.28 27.55 -10.35
N PRO A 242 5.71 28.77 -10.75
CA PRO A 242 6.43 28.99 -12.00
C PRO A 242 7.73 28.18 -12.13
N ALA A 243 8.45 27.95 -11.04
CA ALA A 243 9.70 27.19 -11.06
C ALA A 243 9.43 25.70 -11.30
N ALA A 244 8.50 25.11 -10.55
CA ALA A 244 8.09 23.73 -10.72
C ALA A 244 7.41 23.48 -12.08
N SER A 245 6.59 24.41 -12.56
CA SER A 245 5.97 24.37 -13.89
C SER A 245 7.04 24.40 -15.00
N GLY A 246 8.09 25.20 -14.85
CA GLY A 246 9.24 25.20 -15.76
C GLY A 246 9.98 23.85 -15.81
N VAL A 247 10.11 23.16 -14.68
CA VAL A 247 10.68 21.79 -14.64
C VAL A 247 9.77 20.80 -15.38
N LEU A 248 8.45 20.88 -15.18
CA LEU A 248 7.48 20.02 -15.85
C LEU A 248 7.51 20.22 -17.37
N ARG A 249 7.57 21.48 -17.85
CA ARG A 249 7.66 21.80 -19.28
C ARG A 249 8.93 21.25 -19.92
N ARG A 250 10.08 21.37 -19.25
CA ARG A 250 11.35 20.79 -19.75
C ARG A 250 11.31 19.26 -19.86
N ARG A 251 10.62 18.58 -18.94
CA ARG A 251 10.54 17.11 -18.91
C ARG A 251 9.49 16.55 -19.86
N PHE A 252 8.30 17.14 -19.91
CA PHE A 252 7.14 16.58 -20.61
C PHE A 252 6.74 17.35 -21.88
N GLY A 253 7.30 18.53 -22.10
CA GLY A 253 6.94 19.43 -23.19
C GLY A 253 5.72 20.30 -22.88
N ASP A 254 5.58 21.41 -23.60
CA ASP A 254 4.53 22.40 -23.37
C ASP A 254 3.12 21.84 -23.59
N VAL A 255 2.93 21.02 -24.62
CA VAL A 255 1.63 20.44 -24.96
C VAL A 255 1.08 19.60 -23.80
N ALA A 256 1.90 18.73 -23.23
CA ALA A 256 1.47 17.86 -22.11
C ALA A 256 1.11 18.68 -20.86
N VAL A 257 1.87 19.74 -20.58
CA VAL A 257 1.59 20.66 -19.46
C VAL A 257 0.29 21.43 -19.71
N THR A 258 0.05 21.89 -20.92
CA THR A 258 -1.20 22.55 -21.30
C THR A 258 -2.40 21.62 -21.20
N ASP A 259 -2.27 20.35 -21.60
CA ASP A 259 -3.34 19.37 -21.44
C ASP A 259 -3.67 19.08 -19.97
N ALA A 260 -2.65 18.95 -19.11
CA ALA A 260 -2.84 18.80 -17.67
C ALA A 260 -3.51 20.03 -17.04
N ALA A 261 -3.07 21.25 -17.39
CA ALA A 261 -3.70 22.48 -16.93
C ALA A 261 -5.16 22.58 -17.37
N ARG A 262 -5.48 22.22 -18.63
CA ARG A 262 -6.87 22.20 -19.13
C ARG A 262 -7.76 21.27 -18.32
N LEU A 263 -7.26 20.07 -18.00
CA LEU A 263 -7.98 19.13 -17.14
C LEU A 263 -8.26 19.75 -15.77
N LEU A 264 -7.25 20.32 -15.12
CA LEU A 264 -7.40 20.96 -13.80
C LEU A 264 -8.42 22.09 -13.81
N ASP A 265 -8.34 23.02 -14.77
CA ASP A 265 -9.32 24.11 -14.91
C ASP A 265 -10.75 23.58 -15.09
N ALA A 266 -10.91 22.50 -15.85
CA ALA A 266 -12.22 21.88 -16.07
C ALA A 266 -12.74 21.12 -14.84
N LEU A 267 -11.83 20.60 -14.01
CA LEU A 267 -12.18 20.04 -12.73
C LEU A 267 -12.64 21.13 -11.77
N GLU A 268 -12.04 22.32 -11.77
CA GLU A 268 -12.40 23.46 -10.89
C GLU A 268 -13.72 24.14 -11.24
N ARG A 269 -13.94 24.50 -12.52
CA ARG A 269 -15.11 25.28 -12.99
C ARG A 269 -16.49 24.65 -12.79
N ALA A 270 -16.54 23.38 -12.38
CA ALA A 270 -17.78 22.63 -12.20
C ALA A 270 -18.15 22.43 -10.71
N ALA A 271 -17.55 23.22 -9.80
CA ALA A 271 -18.02 23.42 -8.42
C ALA A 271 -18.92 24.66 -8.35
#